data_AF-A0A9Q1QK55-F1
#
_entry.id   AF-A0A9Q1QK55-F1
#
_cell.length_a   1.000
_cell.length_b   1.000
_cell.length_c   1.000
_cell.angle_alpha   90.00
_cell.angle_beta   90.00
_cell.angle_gamma   90.00
#
_symmetry.space_group_name_H-M   'P 1'
#
loop_
_entity.id
_entity.type
_entity.pdbx_description
1 polymer ?
#
loop_
_entity_poly.entity_id
_entity_poly.type
_entity_poly.pdbx_seq_one_letter_code
_entity_poly.pdbx_strand_id
1 'polypeptide(L)'
;MDLSQAHADLQRQDTGVKFYVPPSCYEGGDWVRESILKGVEVIIDIISNHGSARELLASKVRVFQSLSALRSVIDIYNLGTIEICWLSSKIEEIFGVAEAAVKIEDLVDIDRVKALSDQVHACSSEITHIEDQLNNLFSEASKLKVKEQEILREEERIQGKLKSSLDLRKREAEQVKADLGEAEFSKLQDLKKEKNHLKSLIGSIISFKNV
;
A
#
# COMPACT_ATOMS: atom_id res chain seq x y z
N MET A 1 -31.55 -57.91 -39.35
CA MET A 1 -30.80 -57.95 -38.07
C MET A 1 -31.83 -58.12 -36.97
N ASP A 2 -31.66 -59.13 -36.12
CA ASP A 2 -32.61 -59.43 -35.03
C ASP A 2 -32.46 -58.38 -33.91
N LEU A 3 -33.49 -57.58 -33.69
CA LEU A 3 -33.51 -56.51 -32.69
C LEU A 3 -33.29 -57.05 -31.26
N SER A 4 -33.68 -58.29 -31.01
CA SER A 4 -33.47 -58.96 -29.72
C SER A 4 -31.99 -59.29 -29.47
N GLN A 5 -31.25 -59.60 -30.54
CA GLN A 5 -29.81 -59.87 -30.46
C GLN A 5 -29.02 -58.56 -30.22
N ALA A 6 -29.37 -57.48 -30.92
CA ALA A 6 -28.76 -56.17 -30.71
C ALA A 6 -29.01 -55.63 -29.28
N HIS A 7 -30.19 -55.91 -28.72
CA HIS A 7 -30.55 -55.58 -27.34
C HIS A 7 -29.72 -56.35 -26.31
N ALA A 8 -29.52 -57.66 -26.51
CA ALA A 8 -28.71 -58.48 -25.63
C ALA A 8 -27.23 -58.04 -25.61
N ASP A 9 -26.71 -57.56 -26.74
CA ASP A 9 -25.33 -57.12 -26.85
C ASP A 9 -25.11 -55.72 -26.22
N LEU A 10 -26.13 -54.84 -26.21
CA LEU A 10 -26.13 -53.57 -25.48
C LEU A 10 -26.15 -53.77 -23.95
N GLN A 11 -26.89 -54.76 -23.43
CA GLN A 11 -26.93 -55.06 -21.99
C GLN A 11 -25.64 -55.70 -21.46
N ARG A 12 -24.81 -56.29 -22.34
CA ARG A 12 -23.54 -56.94 -21.98
C ARG A 12 -22.35 -55.98 -21.97
N GLN A 13 -22.46 -54.81 -22.59
CA GLN A 13 -21.41 -53.80 -22.50
C GLN A 13 -21.42 -53.19 -21.09
N ASP A 14 -20.42 -53.56 -20.30
CA ASP A 14 -20.24 -53.09 -18.93
C ASP A 14 -19.75 -51.64 -18.92
N THR A 15 -20.66 -50.71 -19.21
CA THR A 15 -20.43 -49.27 -19.28
C THR A 15 -20.72 -48.56 -17.96
N GLY A 16 -21.09 -49.30 -16.90
CA GLY A 16 -21.54 -48.73 -15.64
C GLY A 16 -22.91 -48.00 -15.72
N VAL A 17 -23.53 -47.93 -16.90
CA VAL A 17 -24.85 -47.33 -17.11
C VAL A 17 -25.78 -48.40 -17.70
N LYS A 18 -26.71 -48.90 -16.87
CA LYS A 18 -27.75 -49.83 -17.32
C LYS A 18 -28.91 -49.06 -17.93
N PHE A 19 -29.00 -49.08 -19.26
CA PHE A 19 -30.21 -48.65 -19.95
C PHE A 19 -31.30 -49.70 -19.74
N TYR A 20 -32.24 -49.42 -18.85
CA TYR A 20 -33.39 -50.30 -18.61
C TYR A 20 -34.40 -50.15 -19.75
N VAL A 21 -34.64 -51.25 -20.49
CA VAL A 21 -35.71 -51.36 -21.47
C VAL A 21 -36.78 -52.30 -20.91
N PRO A 22 -38.00 -51.83 -20.61
CA PRO A 22 -39.06 -52.68 -20.07
C PRO A 22 -39.53 -53.72 -21.11
N PRO A 23 -39.89 -54.97 -20.70
CA PRO A 23 -40.31 -56.03 -21.63
C PRO A 23 -41.65 -55.82 -22.36
N SER A 24 -42.42 -54.77 -22.04
CA SER A 24 -43.83 -54.62 -22.45
C SER A 24 -44.07 -53.66 -23.63
N CYS A 25 -43.07 -53.37 -24.45
CA CYS A 25 -43.11 -52.24 -25.40
C CYS A 25 -43.13 -52.66 -26.89
N TYR A 26 -43.75 -53.78 -27.24
CA TYR A 26 -43.90 -54.19 -28.66
C TYR A 26 -45.11 -53.55 -29.37
N GLU A 27 -45.76 -52.56 -28.77
CA GLU A 27 -46.80 -51.75 -29.40
C GLU A 27 -46.50 -50.25 -29.17
N GLY A 28 -45.94 -49.58 -30.19
CA GLY A 28 -45.70 -48.13 -30.21
C GLY A 28 -44.22 -47.75 -30.17
N GLY A 29 -43.71 -47.14 -31.24
CA GLY A 29 -42.31 -46.76 -31.44
C GLY A 29 -41.75 -45.65 -30.53
N ASP A 30 -42.35 -45.41 -29.36
CA ASP A 30 -41.98 -44.32 -28.44
C ASP A 30 -40.83 -44.68 -27.47
N TRP A 31 -40.57 -45.97 -27.25
CA TRP A 31 -39.58 -46.41 -26.27
C TRP A 31 -38.12 -46.11 -26.70
N VAL A 32 -37.84 -46.06 -28.01
CA VAL A 32 -36.52 -45.70 -28.54
C VAL A 32 -36.23 -44.22 -28.29
N ARG A 33 -37.24 -43.36 -28.51
CA ARG A 33 -37.18 -41.92 -28.20
C ARG A 33 -36.96 -41.71 -26.70
N GLU A 34 -37.72 -42.41 -25.85
CA GLU A 34 -37.56 -42.35 -24.39
C GLU A 34 -36.16 -42.77 -23.93
N SER A 35 -35.59 -43.81 -24.55
CA SER A 35 -34.24 -44.29 -24.23
C SER A 35 -33.16 -43.28 -24.63
N ILE A 36 -33.34 -42.60 -25.76
CA ILE A 36 -32.46 -41.52 -26.22
C ILE A 36 -32.54 -40.33 -25.27
N LEU A 37 -33.74 -39.89 -24.90
CA LEU A 37 -33.94 -38.78 -23.96
C LEU A 37 -33.27 -39.06 -22.62
N LYS A 38 -33.47 -40.25 -22.05
CA LYS A 38 -32.79 -40.67 -20.81
C LYS A 38 -31.27 -40.71 -20.95
N GLY A 39 -30.75 -41.16 -22.09
CA GLY A 39 -29.30 -41.13 -22.34
C GLY A 39 -28.73 -39.72 -22.38
N VAL A 40 -29.45 -38.78 -23.00
CA VAL A 40 -29.09 -37.36 -23.02
C VAL A 40 -29.18 -36.75 -21.61
N GLU A 41 -30.24 -37.04 -20.87
CA GLU A 41 -30.40 -36.60 -19.47
C GLU A 41 -29.22 -37.05 -18.63
N VAL A 42 -28.82 -38.32 -18.70
CA VAL A 42 -27.64 -38.83 -17.96
C VAL A 42 -26.38 -38.05 -18.31
N ILE A 43 -26.16 -37.72 -19.59
CA ILE A 43 -24.99 -36.93 -20.01
C ILE A 43 -25.05 -35.51 -19.42
N ILE A 44 -26.21 -34.86 -19.50
CA ILE A 44 -26.43 -33.52 -18.94
C ILE A 44 -26.22 -33.53 -17.43
N ASP A 45 -26.73 -34.55 -16.74
CA ASP A 45 -26.64 -34.68 -15.29
C ASP A 45 -25.20 -34.90 -14.85
N ILE A 46 -24.42 -35.69 -15.59
CA ILE A 46 -22.98 -35.83 -15.34
C ILE A 46 -22.29 -34.47 -15.52
N ILE A 47 -22.53 -33.76 -16.63
CA ILE A 47 -21.85 -32.49 -16.93
C ILE A 47 -22.22 -31.39 -15.92
N SER A 48 -23.48 -31.31 -15.52
CA SER A 48 -24.02 -30.20 -14.73
C SER A 48 -23.74 -30.31 -13.24
N ASN A 49 -23.51 -31.52 -12.73
CA ASN A 49 -23.35 -31.78 -11.29
C ASN A 49 -21.89 -31.70 -10.83
N HIS A 50 -21.13 -30.71 -11.29
CA HIS A 50 -19.70 -30.54 -10.96
C HIS A 50 -19.41 -29.15 -10.41
N GLY A 51 -18.66 -29.09 -9.30
CA GLY A 51 -18.31 -27.83 -8.62
C GLY A 51 -17.04 -27.18 -9.17
N SER A 52 -16.27 -27.90 -10.00
CA SER A 52 -15.04 -27.39 -10.62
C SER A 52 -14.74 -28.02 -11.98
N ALA A 53 -13.87 -27.35 -12.76
CA ALA A 53 -13.37 -27.86 -14.04
C ALA A 53 -12.57 -29.18 -13.88
N ARG A 54 -11.85 -29.34 -12.77
CA ARG A 54 -11.07 -30.54 -12.47
C ARG A 54 -11.97 -31.75 -12.16
N GLU A 55 -13.05 -31.55 -11.41
CA GLU A 55 -14.07 -32.57 -11.18
C GLU A 55 -14.76 -32.98 -12.49
N LEU A 56 -15.07 -32.02 -13.36
CA LEU A 56 -15.61 -32.29 -14.68
C LEU A 56 -14.66 -33.14 -15.53
N LEU A 57 -13.38 -32.78 -15.59
CA LEU A 57 -12.37 -33.58 -16.30
C LEU A 57 -12.24 -35.01 -15.77
N ALA A 58 -12.39 -35.22 -14.46
CA ALA A 58 -12.40 -36.56 -13.88
C ALA A 58 -13.58 -37.41 -14.37
N SER A 59 -14.72 -36.78 -14.70
CA SER A 59 -15.89 -37.44 -15.29
C SER A 59 -15.82 -37.62 -16.81
N LYS A 60 -14.79 -37.12 -17.49
CA LYS A 60 -14.66 -37.15 -18.96
C LYS A 60 -14.91 -38.54 -19.54
N VAL A 61 -14.28 -39.56 -18.98
CA VAL A 61 -14.43 -40.95 -19.44
C VAL A 61 -15.89 -41.41 -19.35
N ARG A 62 -16.59 -41.11 -18.25
CA ARG A 62 -18.01 -41.48 -18.06
C ARG A 62 -18.92 -40.78 -19.06
N VAL A 63 -18.69 -39.50 -19.33
CA VAL A 63 -19.46 -38.74 -20.33
C VAL A 63 -19.29 -39.35 -21.72
N PHE A 64 -18.05 -39.64 -22.14
CA PHE A 64 -17.79 -40.26 -23.45
C PHE A 64 -18.32 -41.70 -23.54
N GLN A 65 -18.32 -42.46 -22.45
CA GLN A 65 -18.96 -43.79 -22.40
C GLN A 65 -20.48 -43.69 -22.59
N SER A 66 -21.15 -42.78 -21.88
CA SER A 66 -22.60 -42.54 -22.05
C SER A 66 -22.94 -42.07 -23.46
N LEU A 67 -22.12 -41.18 -24.03
CA LEU A 67 -22.27 -40.71 -25.42
C LEU A 67 -22.09 -41.85 -26.43
N SER A 68 -21.09 -42.71 -26.22
CA SER A 68 -20.87 -43.88 -27.07
C SER A 68 -22.04 -44.86 -27.01
N ALA A 69 -22.60 -45.11 -25.82
CA ALA A 69 -23.77 -45.95 -25.66
C ALA A 69 -24.99 -45.37 -26.37
N LEU A 70 -25.21 -44.05 -26.24
CA LEU A 70 -26.28 -43.33 -26.93
C LEU A 70 -26.15 -43.43 -28.46
N ARG A 71 -24.93 -43.27 -28.98
CA ARG A 71 -24.63 -43.42 -30.40
C ARG A 71 -24.95 -44.83 -30.90
N SER A 72 -24.57 -45.87 -30.16
CA SER A 72 -24.89 -47.26 -30.51
C SER A 72 -26.41 -47.49 -30.64
N VAL A 73 -27.20 -46.91 -29.74
CA VAL A 73 -28.68 -46.99 -29.83
C VAL A 73 -29.18 -46.31 -31.11
N ILE A 74 -28.70 -45.10 -31.41
CA ILE A 74 -29.08 -44.36 -32.63
C ILE A 74 -28.72 -45.15 -33.90
N ASP A 75 -27.53 -45.74 -33.94
CA ASP A 75 -27.04 -46.52 -35.08
C ASP A 75 -27.86 -47.81 -35.29
N ILE A 76 -28.20 -48.54 -34.22
CA ILE A 76 -29.02 -49.77 -34.29
C ILE A 76 -30.40 -49.49 -34.87
N TYR A 77 -31.00 -48.36 -34.54
CA TYR A 77 -32.33 -47.97 -35.02
C TYR A 77 -32.30 -47.11 -36.29
N ASN A 78 -31.13 -46.87 -36.88
CA ASN A 78 -30.92 -46.05 -38.07
C ASN A 78 -31.60 -44.67 -37.97
N LEU A 79 -31.56 -44.08 -36.77
CA LEU A 79 -32.07 -42.74 -36.52
C LEU A 79 -31.01 -41.74 -36.99
N GLY A 80 -31.43 -40.63 -37.62
CA GLY A 80 -30.49 -39.68 -38.24
C GLY A 80 -29.36 -39.25 -37.30
N THR A 81 -28.12 -39.26 -37.80
CA THR A 81 -26.89 -39.12 -36.99
C THR A 81 -26.43 -37.67 -36.78
N ILE A 82 -27.13 -36.69 -37.35
CA ILE A 82 -26.71 -35.28 -37.32
C ILE A 82 -26.73 -34.71 -35.89
N GLU A 83 -27.76 -35.03 -35.10
CA GLU A 83 -27.93 -34.50 -33.74
C GLU A 83 -26.93 -35.09 -32.74
N ILE A 84 -26.57 -36.38 -32.88
CA ILE A 84 -25.55 -37.00 -32.01
C ILE A 84 -24.14 -36.52 -32.32
N CYS A 85 -23.83 -36.23 -33.59
CA CYS A 85 -22.57 -35.58 -33.99
C CYS A 85 -22.47 -34.17 -33.42
N TRP A 86 -23.56 -33.40 -33.43
CA TRP A 86 -23.61 -32.08 -32.80
C TRP A 86 -23.38 -32.16 -31.29
N LEU A 87 -24.05 -33.09 -30.60
CA LEU A 87 -23.88 -33.30 -29.16
C LEU A 87 -22.43 -33.70 -28.82
N SER A 88 -21.83 -34.61 -29.60
CA SER A 88 -20.43 -35.01 -29.44
C SER A 88 -19.49 -33.81 -29.54
N SER A 89 -19.68 -32.96 -30.56
CA SER A 89 -18.86 -31.76 -30.75
C SER A 89 -19.00 -30.77 -29.59
N LYS A 90 -20.21 -30.60 -29.04
CA LYS A 90 -20.44 -29.72 -27.88
C LYS A 90 -19.81 -30.26 -26.60
N ILE A 91 -19.83 -31.57 -26.40
CA ILE A 91 -19.16 -32.21 -25.26
C ILE A 91 -17.64 -32.01 -25.35
N GLU A 92 -17.05 -32.19 -26.54
CA GLU A 92 -15.63 -31.93 -26.75
C GLU A 92 -15.26 -30.46 -26.49
N GLU A 93 -16.09 -29.51 -26.92
CA GLU A 93 -15.92 -28.08 -26.64
C GLU A 93 -15.90 -27.79 -25.13
N ILE A 94 -16.87 -28.35 -24.38
CA ILE A 94 -16.95 -28.22 -22.91
C ILE A 94 -15.68 -28.75 -22.24
N PHE A 95 -15.20 -29.92 -22.65
CA PHE A 95 -13.96 -30.48 -22.09
C PHE A 95 -12.71 -29.68 -22.49
N GLY A 96 -12.67 -29.12 -23.70
CA GLY A 96 -11.60 -28.21 -24.13
C GLY A 96 -11.51 -26.96 -23.25
N VAL A 97 -12.65 -26.36 -22.92
CA VAL A 97 -12.72 -25.21 -21.98
C VAL A 97 -12.28 -25.61 -20.58
N ALA A 98 -12.73 -26.77 -20.08
CA ALA A 98 -12.33 -27.26 -18.76
C ALA A 98 -10.81 -27.53 -18.66
N GLU A 99 -10.20 -28.10 -19.70
CA GLU A 99 -8.74 -28.30 -19.77
C GLU A 99 -7.98 -26.96 -19.78
N ALA A 100 -8.48 -25.96 -20.50
CA ALA A 100 -7.88 -24.63 -20.51
C ALA A 100 -7.97 -23.97 -19.12
N ALA A 101 -9.12 -24.07 -18.45
CA ALA A 101 -9.32 -23.53 -17.11
C ALA A 101 -8.35 -24.14 -16.09
N VAL A 102 -8.18 -25.46 -16.08
CA VAL A 102 -7.22 -26.14 -15.19
C VAL A 102 -5.79 -25.76 -15.52
N LYS A 103 -5.42 -25.63 -16.80
CA LYS A 103 -4.08 -25.15 -17.18
C LYS A 103 -3.82 -23.73 -16.70
N ILE A 104 -4.81 -22.86 -16.72
CA ILE A 104 -4.70 -21.50 -16.18
C ILE A 104 -4.54 -21.53 -14.67
N GLU A 105 -5.32 -22.36 -13.97
CA GLU A 105 -5.20 -22.58 -12.53
C GLU A 105 -3.82 -23.11 -12.14
N ASP A 106 -3.29 -24.09 -12.87
CA ASP A 106 -1.94 -24.65 -12.63
C ASP A 106 -0.82 -23.65 -12.96
N LEU A 107 -1.06 -22.71 -13.89
CA LEU A 107 -0.10 -21.65 -14.25
C LEU A 107 -0.10 -20.48 -13.25
N VAL A 108 -1.26 -20.18 -12.66
CA VAL A 108 -1.41 -19.14 -11.66
C VAL A 108 -1.22 -19.75 -10.29
N ASP A 109 -0.04 -19.57 -9.72
CA ASP A 109 0.20 -19.88 -8.30
C ASP A 109 -0.64 -18.92 -7.44
N ILE A 110 -1.90 -19.31 -7.19
CA ILE A 110 -2.90 -18.53 -6.45
C ILE A 110 -2.38 -18.20 -5.05
N ASP A 111 -1.68 -19.13 -4.42
CA ASP A 111 -1.08 -18.93 -3.09
C ASP A 111 0.00 -17.85 -3.14
N ARG A 112 0.86 -17.86 -4.16
CA ARG A 112 1.85 -16.80 -4.38
C ARG A 112 1.21 -15.45 -4.69
N VAL A 113 0.17 -15.41 -5.51
CA VAL A 113 -0.56 -14.15 -5.80
C VAL A 113 -1.18 -13.60 -4.53
N LYS A 114 -1.79 -14.45 -3.70
CA LYS A 114 -2.36 -14.06 -2.42
C LYS A 114 -1.30 -13.55 -1.45
N ALA A 115 -0.17 -14.26 -1.32
CA ALA A 115 0.94 -13.82 -0.47
C ALA A 115 1.51 -12.46 -0.92
N LEU A 116 1.63 -12.23 -2.23
CA LEU A 116 2.03 -10.94 -2.78
C LEU A 116 0.99 -9.85 -2.49
N SER A 117 -0.31 -10.17 -2.59
CA SER A 117 -1.39 -9.23 -2.25
C SER A 117 -1.33 -8.81 -0.77
N ASP A 118 -1.15 -9.77 0.13
CA ASP A 118 -1.03 -9.49 1.57
C ASP A 118 0.22 -8.65 1.87
N GLN A 119 1.34 -8.94 1.19
CA GLN A 119 2.57 -8.15 1.30
C GLN A 119 2.39 -6.71 0.79
N VAL A 120 1.67 -6.52 -0.32
CA VAL A 120 1.35 -5.19 -0.86
C VAL A 120 0.48 -4.40 0.11
N HIS A 121 -0.50 -5.04 0.75
CA HIS A 121 -1.33 -4.39 1.76
C HIS A 121 -0.55 -4.00 3.03
N ALA A 122 0.36 -4.87 3.49
CA ALA A 122 1.24 -4.55 4.61
C ALA A 122 2.15 -3.36 4.28
N CYS A 123 2.81 -3.40 3.11
CA CYS A 123 3.67 -2.32 2.63
C CYS A 123 2.90 -0.99 2.49
N SER A 124 1.69 -1.03 1.93
CA SER A 124 0.82 0.14 1.82
C SER A 124 0.51 0.77 3.18
N SER A 125 0.21 -0.07 4.18
CA SER A 125 -0.07 0.40 5.54
C SER A 125 1.16 1.04 6.21
N GLU A 126 2.35 0.46 6.00
CA GLU A 126 3.61 1.04 6.47
C GLU A 126 3.92 2.38 5.82
N ILE A 127 3.66 2.52 4.51
CA ILE A 127 3.82 3.79 3.79
C ILE A 127 2.95 4.88 4.40
N THR A 128 1.65 4.62 4.60
CA THR A 128 0.74 5.59 5.24
C THR A 128 1.22 5.98 6.64
N HIS A 129 1.72 5.02 7.42
CA HIS A 129 2.28 5.32 8.74
C HIS A 129 3.51 6.24 8.67
N ILE A 130 4.43 5.99 7.74
CA ILE A 130 5.63 6.82 7.53
C ILE A 130 5.24 8.23 7.06
N GLU A 131 4.26 8.35 6.16
CA GLU A 131 3.74 9.64 5.70
C GLU A 131 3.17 10.48 6.86
N ASP A 132 2.40 9.86 7.75
CA ASP A 132 1.89 10.53 8.95
C ASP A 132 3.01 10.99 9.89
N GLN A 133 4.03 10.16 10.12
CA GLN A 133 5.20 10.54 10.90
C GLN A 133 5.95 11.71 10.27
N LEU A 134 6.14 11.69 8.95
CA LEU A 134 6.82 12.77 8.21
C LEU A 134 6.06 14.09 8.34
N ASN A 135 4.73 14.06 8.22
CA ASN A 135 3.88 15.24 8.38
C ASN A 135 3.97 15.83 9.79
N ASN A 136 4.01 14.97 10.81
CA ASN A 136 4.21 15.41 12.20
C ASN A 136 5.58 16.08 12.40
N LEU A 137 6.66 15.45 11.91
CA LEU A 137 8.00 16.02 11.98
C LEU A 137 8.10 17.36 11.24
N PHE A 138 7.44 17.49 10.08
CA PHE A 138 7.40 18.73 9.33
C PHE A 138 6.68 19.86 10.10
N SER A 139 5.60 19.54 10.80
CA SER A 139 4.89 20.47 11.69
C SER A 139 5.78 20.92 12.85
N GLU A 140 6.50 20.00 13.48
CA GLU A 140 7.44 20.31 14.57
C GLU A 140 8.61 21.17 14.10
N ALA A 141 9.21 20.83 12.95
CA ALA A 141 10.28 21.62 12.35
C ALA A 141 9.83 23.05 12.04
N SER A 142 8.60 23.23 11.56
CA SER A 142 8.02 24.56 11.32
C SER A 142 7.85 25.36 12.61
N LYS A 143 7.40 24.72 13.70
CA LYS A 143 7.30 25.35 15.03
C LYS A 143 8.66 25.76 15.57
N LEU A 144 9.68 24.90 15.40
CA LEU A 144 11.05 25.19 15.83
C LEU A 144 11.64 26.38 15.07
N LYS A 145 11.41 26.46 13.75
CA LYS A 145 11.86 27.59 12.94
C LYS A 145 11.26 28.93 13.38
N VAL A 146 9.99 28.94 13.82
CA VAL A 146 9.37 30.15 14.40
C VAL A 146 10.06 30.55 15.71
N LYS A 147 10.34 29.57 16.59
CA LYS A 147 11.05 29.82 17.85
C LYS A 147 12.48 30.31 17.62
N GLU A 148 13.19 29.76 16.64
CA GLU A 148 14.53 30.21 16.25
C GLU A 148 14.52 31.69 15.85
N GLN A 149 13.56 32.12 15.02
CA GLN A 149 13.41 33.53 14.66
C GLN A 149 13.06 34.43 15.85
N GLU A 150 12.27 33.93 16.81
CA GLU A 150 11.96 34.66 18.03
C GLU A 150 13.21 34.88 18.90
N ILE A 151 14.03 33.85 19.06
CA ILE A 151 15.30 33.94 19.79
C ILE A 151 16.24 34.94 19.12
N LEU A 152 16.39 34.89 17.79
CA LEU A 152 17.25 35.82 17.06
C LEU A 152 16.83 37.29 17.26
N ARG A 153 15.53 37.58 17.22
CA ARG A 153 15.01 38.93 17.50
C ARG A 153 15.30 39.38 18.92
N GLU A 154 15.17 38.49 19.89
CA GLU A 154 15.43 38.79 21.29
C GLU A 154 16.94 39.00 21.54
N GLU A 155 17.80 38.23 20.89
CA GLU A 155 19.25 38.40 20.93
C GLU A 155 19.67 39.78 20.39
N GLU A 156 19.15 40.19 19.24
CA GLU A 156 19.38 41.53 18.68
C GLU A 156 18.94 42.64 19.64
N ARG A 157 17.77 42.46 20.28
CA ARG A 157 17.23 43.41 21.27
C ARG A 157 18.15 43.52 22.49
N ILE A 158 18.65 42.40 23.00
CA ILE A 158 19.58 42.36 24.14
C ILE A 158 20.91 43.01 23.76
N GLN A 159 21.48 42.68 22.60
CA GLN A 159 22.72 43.31 22.13
C GLN A 159 22.57 44.83 21.99
N GLY A 160 21.45 45.31 21.45
CA GLY A 160 21.15 46.74 21.33
C GLY A 160 21.11 47.45 22.70
N LYS A 161 20.48 46.83 23.70
CA LYS A 161 20.45 47.34 25.09
C LYS A 161 21.82 47.31 25.76
N LEU A 162 22.59 46.26 25.54
CA LEU A 162 23.93 46.13 26.12
C LEU A 162 24.85 47.21 25.56
N LYS A 163 24.81 47.43 24.23
CA LYS A 163 25.60 48.46 23.55
C LYS A 163 25.24 49.85 24.04
N SER A 164 23.95 50.20 24.11
CA SER A 164 23.53 51.51 24.61
C SER A 164 23.89 51.74 26.08
N SER A 165 23.81 50.69 26.92
CA SER A 165 24.24 50.75 28.32
C SER A 165 25.76 50.96 28.45
N LEU A 166 26.56 50.28 27.62
CA LEU A 166 28.01 50.47 27.57
C LEU A 166 28.38 51.89 27.11
N ASP A 167 27.74 52.40 26.06
CA ASP A 167 27.97 53.76 25.55
C ASP A 167 27.58 54.84 26.57
N LEU A 168 26.51 54.58 27.36
CA LEU A 168 26.12 55.45 28.47
C LEU A 168 27.19 55.45 29.57
N ARG A 169 27.61 54.27 30.05
CA ARG A 169 28.66 54.16 31.08
C ARG A 169 29.98 54.78 30.64
N LYS A 170 30.32 54.66 29.35
CA LYS A 170 31.53 55.28 28.79
C LYS A 170 31.46 56.80 28.88
N ARG A 171 30.33 57.41 28.51
CA ARG A 171 30.10 58.86 28.66
C ARG A 171 30.12 59.31 30.11
N GLU A 172 29.49 58.55 31.02
CA GLU A 172 29.54 58.84 32.46
C GLU A 172 30.98 58.81 32.99
N ALA A 173 31.78 57.81 32.58
CA ALA A 173 33.18 57.72 32.98
C ALA A 173 34.05 58.85 32.40
N GLU A 174 33.80 59.27 31.16
CA GLU A 174 34.46 60.42 30.54
C GLU A 174 34.11 61.72 31.26
N GLN A 175 32.85 61.92 31.65
CA GLN A 175 32.41 63.07 32.42
C GLN A 175 33.08 63.11 33.81
N VAL A 176 33.05 61.99 34.56
CA VAL A 176 33.71 61.89 35.86
C VAL A 176 35.21 62.20 35.77
N LYS A 177 35.86 61.74 34.69
CA LYS A 177 37.28 62.04 34.44
C LYS A 177 37.51 63.53 34.16
N ALA A 178 36.62 64.19 33.43
CA ALA A 178 36.70 65.63 33.17
C ALA A 178 36.52 66.43 34.47
N ASP A 179 35.51 66.10 35.27
CA ASP A 179 35.21 66.77 36.54
C ASP A 179 36.38 66.63 37.54
N LEU A 180 37.01 65.45 37.62
CA LEU A 180 38.22 65.23 38.43
C LEU A 180 39.40 66.08 37.95
N GLY A 181 39.61 66.17 36.63
CA GLY A 181 40.67 67.00 36.06
C GLY A 181 40.47 68.50 36.34
N GLU A 182 39.23 68.98 36.28
CA GLU A 182 38.88 70.35 36.63
C GLU A 182 39.10 70.64 38.13
N ALA A 183 38.71 69.70 39.00
CA ALA A 183 38.95 69.79 40.44
C ALA A 183 40.45 69.81 40.79
N GLU A 184 41.26 68.96 40.15
CA GLU A 184 42.72 68.96 40.30
C GLU A 184 43.36 70.27 39.81
N PHE A 185 42.91 70.79 38.67
CA PHE A 185 43.41 72.06 38.12
C PHE A 185 43.07 73.24 39.03
N SER A 186 41.84 73.30 39.55
CA SER A 186 41.41 74.30 40.52
C SER A 186 42.30 74.28 41.77
N LYS A 187 42.54 73.09 42.32
CA LYS A 187 43.43 72.89 43.48
C LYS A 187 44.87 73.34 43.21
N LEU A 188 45.39 73.09 42.00
CA LEU A 188 46.72 73.56 41.58
C LEU A 188 46.79 75.09 41.48
N GLN A 189 45.73 75.76 41.03
CA GLN A 189 45.69 77.22 41.02
C GLN A 189 45.71 77.81 42.43
N ASP A 190 44.96 77.23 43.35
CA ASP A 190 44.94 77.66 44.74
C ASP A 190 46.31 77.50 45.40
N LEU A 191 46.95 76.34 45.24
CA LEU A 191 48.33 76.11 45.68
C LEU A 191 49.32 77.10 45.04
N LYS A 192 49.11 77.50 43.78
CA LYS A 192 49.96 78.48 43.11
C LYS A 192 49.79 79.90 43.66
N LYS A 193 48.55 80.30 43.99
CA LYS A 193 48.28 81.57 44.67
C LYS A 193 48.96 81.59 46.04
N GLU A 194 48.83 80.50 46.81
CA GLU A 194 49.44 80.34 48.12
C GLU A 194 50.98 80.42 48.03
N LYS A 195 51.60 79.72 47.07
CA LYS A 195 53.04 79.84 46.78
C LYS A 195 53.45 81.29 46.51
N ASN A 196 52.69 82.03 45.69
CA ASN A 196 53.00 83.42 45.37
C ASN A 196 52.89 84.32 46.61
N HIS A 197 51.88 84.09 47.45
CA HIS A 197 51.72 84.79 48.73
C HIS A 197 52.91 84.56 49.66
N LEU A 198 53.34 83.30 49.84
CA LEU A 198 54.52 82.94 50.63
C LEU A 198 55.80 83.61 50.07
N LYS A 199 55.96 83.63 48.74
CA LYS A 199 57.10 84.29 48.10
C LYS A 199 57.15 85.79 48.39
N SER A 200 56.00 86.46 48.37
CA SER A 200 55.87 87.88 48.73
C SER A 200 56.27 88.13 50.18
N LEU A 201 55.75 87.33 51.12
CA LEU A 201 56.11 87.38 52.54
C LEU A 201 57.62 87.23 52.77
N ILE A 202 58.25 86.25 52.13
CA ILE A 202 59.70 86.03 52.23
C ILE A 202 60.47 87.26 51.69
N GLY A 203 60.05 87.82 50.55
CA GLY A 203 60.66 89.02 50.00
C GLY A 203 60.60 90.20 50.96
N SER A 204 59.44 90.43 51.58
CA SER A 204 59.26 91.47 52.60
C SER A 204 60.17 91.25 53.81
N ILE A 205 60.30 90.03 54.31
CA ILE A 205 61.18 89.69 55.44
C ILE A 205 62.67 89.95 55.09
N ILE A 206 63.11 89.57 53.89
CA ILE A 206 64.48 89.80 53.43
C ILE A 206 64.78 91.30 53.32
N SER A 207 63.86 92.09 52.75
CA SER A 207 64.00 93.55 52.67
C SER A 207 64.08 94.20 54.04
N PHE A 208 63.31 93.71 55.02
CA PHE A 208 63.35 94.20 56.40
C PHE A 208 64.70 93.92 57.10
N LYS A 209 65.41 92.88 56.67
CA LYS A 209 66.71 92.48 57.24
C LYS A 209 67.91 93.26 56.68
N ASN A 210 67.71 94.02 55.60
CA ASN A 210 68.74 94.81 54.90
C ASN A 210 68.60 96.33 55.12
N VAL A 211 67.77 96.74 56.08
CA VAL A 211 67.65 98.11 56.63
C VAL A 211 68.28 98.11 58.01
#